data_AF-A0A103Y7N4-F1
#
_entry.id   AF-A0A103Y7N4-F1
#
_cell.length_a   1.000
_cell.length_b   1.000
_cell.length_c   1.000
_cell.angle_alpha   90.00
_cell.angle_beta   90.00
_cell.angle_gamma   90.00
#
_symmetry.space_group_name_H-M   'P 1'
#
loop_
_entity.id
_entity.type
_entity.pdbx_description
1 polymer ?
#
loop_
_entity_poly.entity_id
_entity_poly.type
_entity_poly.pdbx_seq_one_letter_code
_entity_poly.pdbx_strand_id
1 'polypeptide(L)'
;MINPMKLVRMARKWQNLVALRRKRIAFPRAVDGGRGATIVDKGCFVVYASDGVRFVIPLDYLKNDIFQAILVMAEEEYGLQNDGPIRLPLRATFMNYTISQIECPMSKEREEELRIAITSWRCLSTSNLLSEQAHTQLLVC
;
A
#
# COMPACT_ATOMS: atom_id res chain seq x y z
N MET A 1 25.43 24.26 -36.20
CA MET A 1 26.14 23.34 -35.28
C MET A 1 26.09 23.93 -33.87
N ILE A 2 25.80 23.13 -32.85
CA ILE A 2 25.66 23.63 -31.46
C ILE A 2 27.04 23.88 -30.84
N ASN A 3 27.20 25.00 -30.14
CA ASN A 3 28.49 25.37 -29.54
C ASN A 3 28.76 24.52 -28.28
N PRO A 4 29.96 23.90 -28.15
CA PRO A 4 30.32 23.04 -27.01
C PRO A 4 30.23 23.74 -25.65
N MET A 5 30.51 25.05 -25.59
CA MET A 5 30.35 25.82 -24.34
C MET A 5 28.89 25.96 -23.92
N LYS A 6 27.97 25.95 -24.88
CA LYS A 6 26.52 25.99 -24.62
C LYS A 6 26.07 24.67 -23.97
N LEU A 7 26.61 23.54 -24.42
CA LEU A 7 26.37 22.21 -23.84
C LEU A 7 26.87 22.13 -22.39
N VAL A 8 28.12 22.55 -22.12
CA VAL A 8 28.67 22.57 -20.75
C VAL A 8 27.83 23.43 -19.81
N ARG A 9 27.37 24.60 -20.30
CA ARG A 9 26.50 25.49 -19.51
C ARG A 9 25.14 24.86 -19.22
N MET A 10 24.57 24.12 -20.18
CA MET A 10 23.33 23.37 -19.97
C MET A 10 23.56 22.26 -18.95
N ALA A 11 24.60 21.43 -19.11
CA ALA A 11 24.95 20.36 -18.18
C ALA A 11 25.10 20.87 -16.73
N ARG A 12 25.77 22.02 -16.53
CA ARG A 12 25.91 22.64 -15.20
C ARG A 12 24.56 23.06 -14.59
N LYS A 13 23.63 23.59 -15.40
CA LYS A 13 22.27 23.91 -14.94
C LYS A 13 21.48 22.65 -14.56
N TRP A 14 21.60 21.59 -15.35
CA TRP A 14 21.00 20.29 -15.03
C TRP A 14 21.57 19.70 -13.75
N GLN A 15 22.88 19.75 -13.55
CA GLN A 15 23.54 19.30 -12.31
C GLN A 15 23.04 20.07 -11.08
N ASN A 16 22.88 21.39 -11.18
CA ASN A 16 22.35 22.21 -10.08
C ASN A 16 20.88 21.89 -9.77
N LEU A 17 20.05 21.67 -10.79
CA LEU A 17 18.65 21.25 -10.61
C LEU A 17 18.56 19.85 -9.97
N VAL A 18 19.40 18.91 -10.40
CA VAL A 18 19.48 17.57 -9.80
C VAL A 18 19.96 17.64 -8.35
N ALA A 19 20.98 18.44 -8.05
CA ALA A 19 21.46 18.64 -6.68
C ALA A 19 20.38 19.27 -5.77
N LEU A 20 19.63 20.25 -6.28
CA LEU A 20 18.52 20.87 -5.55
C LEU A 20 17.35 19.90 -5.33
N ARG A 21 17.01 19.08 -6.34
CA ARG A 21 16.01 18.01 -6.18
C ARG A 21 16.47 16.93 -5.22
N ARG A 22 17.75 16.54 -5.22
CA ARG A 22 18.32 15.62 -4.21
C ARG A 22 18.20 16.16 -2.79
N LYS A 23 18.41 17.47 -2.57
CA LYS A 23 18.14 18.13 -1.28
C LYS A 23 16.65 18.11 -0.89
N ARG A 24 15.74 18.08 -1.86
CA ARG A 24 14.28 18.01 -1.64
C ARG A 24 13.78 16.58 -1.40
N ILE A 25 14.48 15.57 -1.92
CA ILE A 25 14.15 14.14 -1.75
C ILE A 25 14.86 13.55 -0.53
N ALA A 26 15.96 14.16 -0.07
CA ALA A 26 16.48 13.90 1.26
C ALA A 26 15.43 14.30 2.29
N PHE A 27 14.74 13.30 2.82
CA PHE A 27 13.83 13.44 3.95
C PHE A 27 14.59 14.14 5.07
N PRO A 28 14.12 15.28 5.62
CA PRO A 28 14.73 15.80 6.84
C PRO A 28 14.59 14.68 7.87
N ARG A 29 15.74 14.19 8.36
CA ARG A 29 15.78 13.24 9.46
C ARG A 29 15.24 13.99 10.68
N ALA A 30 13.93 13.93 10.88
CA ALA A 30 13.29 14.34 12.12
C ALA A 30 13.79 13.36 13.18
N VAL A 31 14.86 13.75 13.86
CA VAL A 31 15.17 13.24 15.19
C VAL A 31 14.14 13.92 16.09
N ASP A 32 12.98 13.29 16.25
CA ASP A 32 12.15 13.57 17.40
C ASP A 32 11.68 12.24 18.01
N GLY A 33 11.83 12.18 19.33
CA GLY A 33 11.76 10.98 20.13
C GLY A 33 10.33 10.46 20.25
N GLY A 34 10.04 9.36 19.55
CA GLY A 34 8.86 8.54 19.77
C GLY A 34 9.25 7.08 19.61
N ARG A 35 9.19 6.33 20.71
CA ARG A 35 9.52 4.90 20.82
C ARG A 35 8.96 4.09 19.64
N GLY A 36 9.82 3.41 18.89
CA GLY A 36 9.39 2.38 17.91
C GLY A 36 10.25 2.20 16.67
N ALA A 37 11.22 3.06 16.38
CA ALA A 37 12.06 2.92 15.18
C ALA A 37 13.23 1.94 15.39
N THR A 38 12.95 0.68 15.71
CA THR A 38 13.94 -0.38 15.56
C THR A 38 14.00 -0.79 14.09
N ILE A 39 15.04 -0.30 13.41
CA ILE A 39 15.67 -0.92 12.23
C ILE A 39 14.88 -0.74 10.92
N VAL A 40 15.04 0.42 10.27
CA VAL A 40 14.77 0.57 8.82
C VAL A 40 16.09 0.45 8.07
N ASP A 41 16.63 -0.77 7.99
CA ASP A 41 17.70 -1.09 7.02
C ASP A 41 17.10 -1.60 5.69
N LYS A 42 15.81 -1.98 5.70
CA LYS A 42 15.11 -2.61 4.58
C LYS A 42 14.08 -1.72 3.87
N GLY A 43 13.87 -0.49 4.32
CA GLY A 43 12.94 0.47 3.73
C GLY A 43 11.47 0.32 4.18
N CYS A 44 10.66 1.31 3.82
CA CYS A 44 9.22 1.40 4.13
C CYS A 44 8.43 1.76 2.88
N PHE A 45 7.16 1.38 2.85
CA PHE A 45 6.19 1.79 1.83
C PHE A 45 4.98 2.47 2.49
N VAL A 46 4.16 3.14 1.68
CA VAL A 46 3.01 3.92 2.16
C VAL A 46 1.74 3.32 1.60
N VAL A 47 0.76 3.11 2.47
CA VAL A 47 -0.60 2.69 2.10
C VAL A 47 -1.63 3.66 2.65
N TYR A 48 -2.76 3.78 1.97
CA TYR A 48 -3.92 4.56 2.41
C TYR A 48 -5.09 3.64 2.69
N ALA A 49 -5.71 3.80 3.85
CA ALA A 49 -6.98 3.14 4.16
C ALA A 49 -8.14 3.77 3.36
N SER A 50 -9.30 3.12 3.38
CA SER A 50 -10.50 3.57 2.67
C SER A 50 -11.01 4.94 3.16
N ASP A 51 -10.76 5.25 4.44
CA ASP A 51 -11.03 6.55 5.08
C ASP A 51 -9.97 7.63 4.78
N GLY A 52 -8.95 7.32 3.96
CA GLY A 52 -7.91 8.25 3.56
C GLY A 52 -6.79 8.41 4.59
N VAL A 53 -6.78 7.63 5.67
CA VAL A 53 -5.69 7.65 6.65
C VAL A 53 -4.44 7.00 6.06
N ARG A 54 -3.30 7.65 6.26
CA ARG A 54 -1.99 7.22 5.74
C ARG A 54 -1.26 6.37 6.77
N PHE A 55 -0.74 5.22 6.32
CA PHE A 55 0.11 4.33 7.10
C PHE A 55 1.48 4.17 6.44
N VAL A 56 2.54 4.14 7.25
CA VAL A 56 3.92 3.85 6.81
C VAL A 56 4.26 2.46 7.32
N ILE A 57 4.48 1.52 6.39
CA ILE A 57 4.64 0.10 6.70
C ILE A 57 6.06 -0.35 6.33
N PRO A 58 6.78 -1.07 7.20
CA PRO A 58 8.07 -1.67 6.87
C PRO A 58 7.95 -2.69 5.73
N LEU A 59 8.95 -2.76 4.84
CA LEU A 59 8.93 -3.72 3.73
C LEU A 59 8.89 -5.20 4.17
N ASP A 60 9.34 -5.51 5.40
CA ASP A 60 9.23 -6.87 5.95
C ASP A 60 7.76 -7.35 6.09
N TYR A 61 6.77 -6.46 6.14
CA TYR A 61 5.34 -6.84 6.22
C TYR A 61 4.86 -7.53 4.96
N LEU A 62 5.52 -7.31 3.81
CA LEU A 62 5.19 -8.00 2.57
C LEU A 62 5.41 -9.52 2.66
N LYS A 63 6.17 -10.00 3.65
CA LYS A 63 6.38 -11.43 3.92
C LYS A 63 5.26 -12.05 4.77
N ASN A 64 4.40 -11.23 5.37
CA ASN A 64 3.32 -11.74 6.19
C ASN A 64 2.09 -12.06 5.32
N ASP A 65 1.54 -13.26 5.52
CA ASP A 65 0.47 -13.78 4.67
C ASP A 65 -0.87 -13.04 4.85
N ILE A 66 -1.11 -12.42 6.01
CA ILE A 66 -2.26 -11.54 6.23
C ILE A 66 -2.10 -10.30 5.35
N PHE A 67 -0.93 -9.67 5.38
CA PHE A 67 -0.70 -8.46 4.61
C PHE A 67 -0.74 -8.72 3.10
N GLN A 68 -0.26 -9.88 2.65
CA GLN A 68 -0.42 -10.31 1.26
C GLN A 68 -1.90 -10.46 0.87
N ALA A 69 -2.73 -11.10 1.70
CA ALA A 69 -4.16 -11.23 1.43
C ALA A 69 -4.86 -9.87 1.29
N ILE A 70 -4.46 -8.90 2.11
CA ILE A 70 -4.95 -7.52 2.03
C ILE A 70 -4.54 -6.85 0.71
N LEU A 71 -3.30 -7.07 0.24
CA LEU A 71 -2.84 -6.52 -1.03
C LEU A 71 -3.54 -7.15 -2.23
N VAL A 72 -3.82 -8.45 -2.21
CA VAL A 72 -4.61 -9.08 -3.29
C VAL A 72 -6.04 -8.53 -3.29
N MET A 73 -6.64 -8.28 -2.12
CA MET A 73 -7.95 -7.63 -2.03
C MET A 73 -7.92 -6.21 -2.62
N ALA A 74 -6.85 -5.45 -2.37
CA ALA A 74 -6.66 -4.13 -2.95
C ALA A 74 -6.47 -4.16 -4.47
N GLU A 75 -5.72 -5.14 -4.97
CA GLU A 75 -5.56 -5.39 -6.41
C GLU A 75 -6.89 -5.75 -7.07
N GLU A 76 -7.71 -6.58 -6.43
CA GLU A 76 -9.04 -6.95 -6.93
C GLU A 76 -9.99 -5.75 -7.03
N GLU A 77 -9.99 -4.84 -6.03
CA GLU A 77 -10.89 -3.68 -6.01
C GLU A 77 -10.39 -2.52 -6.89
N TYR A 78 -9.10 -2.22 -6.87
CA TYR A 78 -8.54 -1.02 -7.51
C TYR A 78 -7.70 -1.33 -8.76
N GLY A 79 -7.33 -2.59 -8.98
CA GLY A 79 -6.40 -3.01 -10.03
C GLY A 79 -4.95 -2.65 -9.71
N LEU A 80 -4.05 -3.03 -10.63
CA LEU A 80 -2.62 -2.68 -10.60
C LEU A 80 -2.34 -1.26 -11.13
N GLN A 81 -3.25 -0.30 -10.91
CA GLN A 81 -3.06 1.04 -11.45
C GLN A 81 -1.78 1.67 -10.88
N ASN A 82 -0.84 2.01 -11.77
CA ASN A 82 0.46 2.57 -11.39
C ASN A 82 0.40 4.07 -11.03
N ASP A 83 -0.76 4.71 -11.16
CA ASP A 83 -0.92 6.13 -10.89
C ASP A 83 -1.61 6.35 -9.55
N GLY A 84 -0.80 6.66 -8.53
CA GLY A 84 -1.27 6.99 -7.19
C GLY A 84 -0.70 6.11 -6.08
N PRO A 85 -1.08 6.40 -4.82
CA PRO A 85 -0.65 5.61 -3.69
C PRO A 85 -1.39 4.27 -3.63
N ILE A 86 -0.78 3.26 -2.99
CA ILE A 86 -1.43 1.98 -2.72
C ILE A 86 -2.62 2.23 -1.78
N ARG A 87 -3.83 1.97 -2.27
CA ARG A 87 -5.07 2.12 -1.49
C ARG A 87 -5.58 0.76 -1.07
N LEU A 88 -5.94 0.63 0.20
CA LEU A 88 -6.46 -0.59 0.78
C LEU A 88 -7.97 -0.45 1.01
N PRO A 89 -8.75 -1.49 0.69
CA PRO A 89 -10.20 -1.50 0.88
C PRO A 89 -10.57 -1.78 2.35
N LEU A 90 -9.83 -1.18 3.29
CA LEU A 90 -9.92 -1.43 4.72
C LEU A 90 -9.92 -0.10 5.46
N ARG A 91 -10.70 -0.02 6.55
CA ARG A 91 -10.73 1.15 7.43
C ARG A 91 -9.45 1.23 8.27
N ALA A 92 -9.08 2.43 8.71
CA ALA A 92 -7.91 2.65 9.57
C ALA A 92 -7.94 1.82 10.86
N THR A 93 -9.13 1.60 11.43
CA THR A 93 -9.30 0.78 12.64
C THR A 93 -8.84 -0.66 12.44
N PHE A 94 -9.15 -1.25 11.28
CA PHE A 94 -8.72 -2.60 10.95
C PHE A 94 -7.22 -2.66 10.64
N MET A 95 -6.69 -1.65 9.95
CA MET A 95 -5.24 -1.53 9.70
C MET A 95 -4.43 -1.50 11.00
N ASN A 96 -4.85 -0.71 11.99
CA ASN A 96 -4.20 -0.68 13.30
C ASN A 96 -4.22 -2.03 14.00
N TYR A 97 -5.35 -2.74 13.92
CA TYR A 97 -5.46 -4.09 14.44
C TYR A 97 -4.47 -5.02 13.72
N THR A 98 -4.48 -5.07 12.38
CA THR A 98 -3.55 -5.90 11.61
C THR A 98 -2.08 -5.62 11.94
N ILE A 99 -1.69 -4.35 12.06
CA ILE A 99 -0.33 -3.97 12.43
C ILE A 99 0.02 -4.53 13.81
N SER A 100 -0.86 -4.37 14.80
CA SER A 100 -0.64 -4.91 16.15
C SER A 100 -0.49 -6.44 16.18
N GLN A 101 -1.21 -7.13 15.30
CA GLN A 101 -1.16 -8.60 15.17
C GLN A 101 0.13 -9.08 14.49
N ILE A 102 0.71 -8.28 13.59
CA ILE A 102 1.98 -8.61 12.93
C ILE A 102 3.16 -8.33 13.87
N GLU A 103 3.08 -7.26 14.67
CA GLU A 103 4.11 -6.91 15.65
C GLU A 103 4.13 -7.86 16.86
N CYS A 104 2.96 -8.37 17.24
CA CYS A 104 2.81 -9.33 18.33
C CYS A 104 2.43 -10.72 17.76
N PRO A 105 3.37 -11.67 17.66
CA PRO A 105 3.11 -12.97 17.07
C PRO A 105 1.95 -13.67 17.79
N MET A 106 0.89 -13.99 17.04
CA MET A 106 -0.24 -14.77 17.52
C MET A 106 0.00 -16.27 17.34
N SER A 107 -0.81 -17.11 17.99
CA SER A 107 -0.85 -18.54 17.65
C SER A 107 -1.29 -18.70 16.19
N LYS A 108 -0.71 -19.67 15.48
CA LYS A 108 -0.99 -19.93 14.04
C LYS A 108 -2.49 -20.05 13.72
N GLU A 109 -3.27 -20.53 14.68
CA GLU A 109 -4.73 -20.68 14.58
C GLU A 109 -5.46 -19.34 14.44
N ARG A 110 -5.10 -18.33 15.26
CA ARG A 110 -5.69 -16.99 15.18
C ARG A 110 -5.25 -16.21 13.94
N GLU A 111 -4.02 -16.45 13.49
CA GLU A 111 -3.52 -15.87 12.24
C GLU A 111 -4.34 -16.37 11.05
N GLU A 112 -4.61 -17.68 11.00
CA GLU A 112 -5.41 -18.27 9.93
C GLU A 112 -6.89 -17.83 10.02
N GLU A 113 -7.49 -17.73 11.21
CA GLU A 113 -8.83 -17.14 11.37
C GLU A 113 -8.91 -15.72 10.81
N LEU A 114 -7.90 -14.89 11.06
CA LEU A 114 -7.86 -13.52 10.54
C LEU A 114 -7.72 -13.51 9.02
N ARG A 115 -6.88 -14.38 8.45
CA ARG A 115 -6.75 -14.55 7.00
C ARG A 115 -8.05 -15.02 6.37
N ILE A 116 -8.73 -15.98 7.00
CA ILE A 116 -10.04 -16.47 6.57
C ILE A 116 -11.07 -15.35 6.66
N ALA A 117 -11.10 -14.54 7.71
CA ALA A 117 -12.03 -13.43 7.83
C ALA A 117 -11.84 -12.39 6.71
N ILE A 118 -10.59 -12.01 6.44
CA ILE A 118 -10.22 -11.11 5.33
C ILE A 118 -10.64 -11.74 3.99
N THR A 119 -10.39 -13.04 3.81
CA THR A 119 -10.76 -13.76 2.60
C THR A 119 -12.27 -13.96 2.47
N SER A 120 -13.00 -14.13 3.58
CA SER A 120 -14.45 -14.33 3.63
C SER A 120 -15.21 -13.06 3.27
N TRP A 121 -14.66 -11.89 3.60
CA TRP A 121 -15.17 -10.62 3.06
C TRP A 121 -15.22 -10.61 1.53
N ARG A 122 -14.37 -11.40 0.84
CA ARG A 122 -14.47 -11.62 -0.61
C ARG A 122 -15.70 -12.41 -1.03
N CYS A 123 -16.10 -13.41 -0.25
CA CYS A 123 -17.24 -14.27 -0.57
C CYS A 123 -18.59 -13.54 -0.42
N LEU A 124 -18.71 -12.63 0.55
CA LEU A 124 -19.95 -11.86 0.71
C LEU A 124 -20.19 -10.88 -0.46
N SER A 125 -19.12 -10.37 -1.09
CA SER A 125 -19.23 -9.49 -2.27
C SER A 125 -19.52 -10.25 -3.58
N THR A 126 -19.05 -11.49 -3.73
CA THR A 126 -19.34 -12.32 -4.94
C THR A 126 -20.67 -13.06 -4.86
N SER A 127 -21.15 -13.39 -3.67
CA SER A 127 -22.47 -14.04 -3.46
C SER A 127 -23.64 -13.15 -3.89
N ASN A 128 -23.50 -11.83 -3.77
CA ASN A 128 -24.55 -10.89 -4.14
C ASN A 128 -24.67 -10.68 -5.66
N LEU A 129 -23.59 -10.87 -6.42
CA LEU A 129 -23.60 -10.72 -7.89
C LEU A 129 -24.13 -11.95 -8.64
N LEU A 130 -23.98 -13.16 -8.09
CA LEU A 130 -24.58 -14.37 -8.66
C LEU A 130 -26.10 -14.46 -8.43
N SER A 131 -26.61 -13.84 -7.35
CA SER A 131 -28.05 -13.83 -7.07
C SER A 131 -28.83 -12.84 -7.93
N GLU A 132 -28.23 -11.74 -8.40
CA GLU A 132 -28.93 -10.78 -9.28
C GLU A 132 -29.01 -11.23 -10.75
N GLN A 133 -28.11 -12.12 -11.21
CA GLN A 133 -28.13 -12.60 -12.58
C GLN A 133 -29.07 -13.80 -12.81
N ALA A 134 -29.52 -14.46 -11.74
CA ALA A 134 -30.48 -15.57 -11.83
C ALA A 134 -31.95 -15.10 -11.94
N HIS A 135 -32.25 -13.83 -11.67
CA HIS A 135 -33.63 -13.33 -11.62
C HIS A 135 -34.10 -12.50 -12.83
N THR A 136 -33.23 -12.18 -13.79
CA THR A 136 -33.61 -11.36 -14.98
C THR A 136 -33.75 -12.13 -16.29
N GLN A 137 -33.63 -13.46 -16.30
CA GLN A 137 -33.85 -14.28 -17.52
C GLN A 137 -35.18 -15.08 -17.55
N LEU A 138 -36.11 -14.82 -16.61
CA LEU A 138 -37.41 -15.54 -16.57
C LEU A 138 -38.63 -14.69 -16.95
N LEU A 139 -38.43 -13.56 -17.64
CA LEU A 139 -39.50 -12.75 -18.23
C LEU A 139 -39.21 -12.40 -19.69
N VAL A 140 -39.11 -13.45 -20.52
CA VAL A 140 -39.46 -13.36 -21.94
C VAL A 140 -40.23 -14.65 -22.29
N CYS A 141 -41.54 -14.61 -22.07
CA CYS A 141 -42.57 -15.39 -22.76
C CYS A 141 -43.82 -14.51 -22.80
#